data_AF-X8APM3-F1
#
_entry.id   AF-X8APM3-F1
#
_cell.length_a   1.000
_cell.length_b   1.000
_cell.length_c   1.000
_cell.angle_alpha   90.00
_cell.angle_beta   90.00
_cell.angle_gamma   90.00
#
_symmetry.space_group_name_H-M   'P 1'
#
loop_
_entity.id
_entity.type
_entity.pdbx_description
1 polymer ?
#
loop_
_entity_poly.entity_id
_entity_poly.type
_entity_poly.pdbx_seq_one_letter_code
_entity_poly.pdbx_strand_id
1 'polypeptide(L)'
;MQLGMIGLGRMGANIVRRLVKDGHECVVYDHDPDAVKAMAGEDNTIGVSSLAELAQKLNTPRVVWVMVPAGDITTGVIEDLAKTLDSGDIVIDGGNSYYRDDIRHSKILAERGIRLLDCGTSGGVWGRERGYCLMIGGDADAVAHAEPIFATVAPGVDAARAHLAGKVKSPSPKRAICTADRPVRDTS
;
A
#
# COMPACT_ATOMS: atom_id res chain seq x y z
N MET A 1 -11.00 8.12 0.45
CA MET A 1 -10.78 7.02 1.42
C MET A 1 -9.60 7.39 2.32
N GLN A 2 -9.54 6.85 3.55
CA GLN A 2 -8.36 6.99 4.42
C GLN A 2 -7.34 5.87 4.20
N LEU A 3 -6.04 6.18 4.36
CA LEU A 3 -4.96 5.20 4.37
C LEU A 3 -4.00 5.47 5.53
N GLY A 4 -3.61 4.41 6.25
CA GLY A 4 -2.44 4.44 7.13
C GLY A 4 -1.17 4.17 6.35
N MET A 5 -0.14 5.02 6.43
CA MET A 5 1.18 4.76 5.84
C MET A 5 2.22 4.57 6.94
N ILE A 6 2.90 3.43 6.93
CA ILE A 6 4.04 3.13 7.81
C ILE A 6 5.31 3.08 6.95
N GLY A 7 6.24 3.99 7.22
CA GLY A 7 7.45 4.15 6.44
C GLY A 7 7.34 5.33 5.46
N LEU A 8 8.00 6.41 5.80
CA LEU A 8 8.03 7.70 5.08
C LEU A 8 9.39 7.93 4.41
N GLY A 9 10.09 6.84 4.09
CA GLY A 9 11.16 6.86 3.10
C GLY A 9 10.66 7.39 1.75
N ARG A 10 11.58 7.49 0.78
CA ARG A 10 11.30 8.13 -0.52
C ARG A 10 10.06 7.58 -1.24
N MET A 11 9.83 6.26 -1.17
CA MET A 11 8.67 5.62 -1.80
C MET A 11 7.37 5.94 -1.07
N GLY A 12 7.30 5.68 0.25
CA GLY A 12 6.08 5.89 1.04
C GLY A 12 5.61 7.34 1.04
N ALA A 13 6.53 8.29 1.23
CA ALA A 13 6.20 9.72 1.19
C ALA A 13 5.66 10.16 -0.19
N ASN A 14 6.19 9.60 -1.29
CA ASN A 14 5.69 9.91 -2.63
C ASN A 14 4.33 9.28 -2.93
N ILE A 15 4.04 8.10 -2.39
CA ILE A 15 2.72 7.47 -2.48
C ILE A 15 1.70 8.31 -1.71
N VAL A 16 2.01 8.73 -0.47
CA VAL A 16 1.14 9.61 0.34
C VAL A 16 0.80 10.90 -0.41
N ARG A 17 1.81 11.59 -0.95
CA ARG A 17 1.61 12.81 -1.75
C ARG A 17 0.66 12.62 -2.92
N ARG A 18 0.74 11.46 -3.57
CA ARG A 18 -0.11 11.12 -4.71
C ARG A 18 -1.55 10.89 -4.27
N LEU A 19 -1.73 10.16 -3.17
CA LEU A 19 -3.02 9.89 -2.56
C LEU A 19 -3.73 11.17 -2.11
N VAL A 20 -3.01 12.02 -1.39
CA VAL A 20 -3.52 13.33 -0.93
C VAL A 20 -3.95 14.20 -2.11
N LYS A 21 -3.16 14.23 -3.19
CA LYS A 21 -3.49 15.00 -4.40
C LYS A 21 -4.80 14.55 -5.05
N ASP A 22 -5.17 13.28 -4.91
CA ASP A 22 -6.43 12.72 -5.41
C ASP A 22 -7.56 12.73 -4.35
N GLY A 23 -7.37 13.44 -3.23
CA GLY A 23 -8.40 13.66 -2.22
C GLY A 23 -8.51 12.55 -1.16
N HIS A 24 -7.53 11.65 -1.07
CA HIS A 24 -7.44 10.73 0.07
C HIS A 24 -6.86 11.43 1.29
N GLU A 25 -7.22 10.93 2.47
CA GLU A 25 -6.64 11.38 3.73
C GLU A 25 -5.65 10.33 4.22
N CYS A 26 -4.44 10.75 4.59
CA CYS A 26 -3.36 9.86 4.98
C CYS A 26 -2.99 10.04 6.45
N VAL A 27 -3.05 8.98 7.25
CA VAL A 27 -2.49 8.94 8.59
C VAL A 27 -1.10 8.32 8.50
N VAL A 28 -0.06 9.05 8.90
CA VAL A 28 1.33 8.69 8.58
C VAL A 28 2.16 8.46 9.83
N TYR A 29 2.96 7.40 9.80
CA TYR A 29 3.88 7.01 10.86
C TYR A 29 5.25 6.62 10.30
N ASP A 30 6.30 7.02 11.01
CA ASP A 30 7.67 6.56 10.82
C ASP A 30 8.38 6.54 12.19
N HIS A 31 9.41 5.71 12.33
CA HIS A 31 10.30 5.72 13.49
C HIS A 31 11.09 7.04 13.59
N ASP A 32 11.32 7.71 12.47
CA ASP A 32 11.93 9.04 12.41
C ASP A 32 10.85 10.13 12.60
N PRO A 33 10.83 10.82 13.75
CA PRO A 33 9.84 11.85 14.02
C PRO A 33 9.97 13.06 13.09
N ASP A 34 11.17 13.33 12.53
CA ASP A 34 11.36 14.43 11.59
C ASP A 34 10.69 14.11 10.25
N ALA A 35 10.71 12.83 9.82
CA ALA A 35 9.98 12.39 8.63
C ALA A 35 8.46 12.52 8.80
N VAL A 36 7.94 12.17 9.98
CA VAL A 36 6.51 12.36 10.31
C VAL A 36 6.15 13.84 10.28
N LYS A 37 6.95 14.70 10.92
CA LYS A 37 6.72 16.15 10.97
C LYS A 37 6.76 16.78 9.58
N ALA A 38 7.68 16.34 8.73
CA ALA A 38 7.78 16.82 7.36
C ALA A 38 6.52 16.48 6.53
N MET A 39 5.96 15.29 6.73
CA MET A 39 4.75 14.86 6.02
C MET A 39 3.46 15.45 6.61
N ALA A 40 3.38 15.64 7.93
CA ALA A 40 2.23 16.22 8.59
C ALA A 40 1.97 17.70 8.21
N GLY A 41 2.94 18.37 7.58
CA GLY A 41 2.76 19.70 7.00
C GLY A 41 2.07 19.70 5.64
N GLU A 42 1.81 18.54 5.03
CA GLU A 42 1.08 18.43 3.78
C GLU A 42 -0.43 18.37 4.01
N ASP A 43 -1.21 18.88 3.06
CA ASP A 43 -2.68 18.86 3.13
C ASP A 43 -3.20 17.43 3.31
N ASN A 44 -4.34 17.27 4.00
CA ASN A 44 -5.00 15.98 4.25
C ASN A 44 -4.07 14.88 4.80
N THR A 45 -3.03 15.26 5.54
CA THR A 45 -2.06 14.35 6.15
C THR A 45 -2.05 14.54 7.66
N ILE A 46 -2.16 13.44 8.41
CA ILE A 46 -2.15 13.42 9.88
C ILE A 46 -0.93 12.61 10.33
N GLY A 47 0.08 13.28 10.89
CA GLY A 47 1.21 12.61 11.53
C GLY A 47 0.84 12.05 12.90
N VAL A 48 1.28 10.82 13.19
CA VAL A 48 1.10 10.18 14.50
C VAL A 48 2.43 9.65 15.04
N SER A 49 2.50 9.44 16.36
CA SER A 49 3.72 9.04 17.06
C SER A 49 3.79 7.56 17.42
N SER A 50 2.72 6.80 17.18
CA SER A 50 2.66 5.36 17.44
C SER A 50 1.65 4.65 16.56
N LEU A 51 1.78 3.32 16.43
CA LEU A 51 0.79 2.49 15.72
C LEU A 51 -0.58 2.50 16.39
N ALA A 52 -0.64 2.65 17.72
CA ALA A 52 -1.90 2.77 18.44
C ALA A 52 -2.65 4.06 18.07
N GLU A 53 -1.93 5.19 17.98
CA GLU A 53 -2.48 6.45 17.48
C GLU A 53 -2.89 6.33 16.01
N LEU A 54 -2.10 5.63 15.18
CA LEU A 54 -2.43 5.36 13.78
C LEU A 54 -3.79 4.65 13.68
N ALA A 55 -3.98 3.56 14.42
CA ALA A 55 -5.24 2.80 14.41
C ALA A 55 -6.44 3.61 14.94
N GLN A 56 -6.23 4.48 15.93
CA GLN A 56 -7.29 5.35 16.47
C GLN A 56 -7.74 6.44 15.49
N LYS A 57 -6.85 6.91 14.63
CA LYS A 57 -7.14 7.97 13.65
C LYS A 57 -7.73 7.45 12.34
N LEU A 58 -7.61 6.14 12.09
CA LEU A 58 -8.17 5.49 10.91
C LEU A 58 -9.60 5.03 11.13
N ASN A 59 -10.43 5.23 10.10
CA ASN A 59 -11.77 4.68 10.01
C ASN A 59 -11.72 3.17 9.74
N THR A 60 -12.67 2.43 10.31
CA THR A 60 -12.81 0.99 10.08
C THR A 60 -13.66 0.70 8.82
N PRO A 61 -13.41 -0.42 8.10
CA PRO A 61 -12.22 -1.27 8.21
C PRO A 61 -10.96 -0.52 7.78
N ARG A 62 -9.90 -0.63 8.59
CA ARG A 62 -8.67 0.15 8.39
C ARG A 62 -7.86 -0.44 7.24
N VAL A 63 -7.25 0.42 6.45
CA VAL A 63 -6.27 0.03 5.43
C VAL A 63 -4.92 0.64 5.81
N VAL A 64 -3.93 -0.22 6.07
CA VAL A 64 -2.58 0.19 6.48
C VAL A 64 -1.57 -0.32 5.46
N TRP A 65 -0.83 0.58 4.83
CA TRP A 65 0.25 0.28 3.90
C TRP A 65 1.60 0.37 4.61
N VAL A 66 2.32 -0.76 4.63
CA VAL A 66 3.69 -0.88 5.12
C VAL A 66 4.68 -0.71 3.96
N MET A 67 5.56 0.28 4.08
CA MET A 67 6.56 0.66 3.08
C MET A 67 7.92 0.86 3.75
N VAL A 68 8.40 -0.18 4.44
CA VAL A 68 9.67 -0.23 5.17
C VAL A 68 10.63 -1.23 4.52
N PRO A 69 11.92 -1.25 4.89
CA PRO A 69 12.84 -2.26 4.36
C PRO A 69 12.40 -3.69 4.68
N ALA A 70 12.53 -4.58 3.69
CA ALA A 70 12.21 -6.00 3.82
C ALA A 70 13.06 -6.70 4.89
N GLY A 71 12.57 -7.83 5.40
CA GLY A 71 13.24 -8.65 6.41
C GLY A 71 12.70 -8.40 7.82
N ASP A 72 13.59 -8.35 8.82
CA ASP A 72 13.20 -8.29 10.23
C ASP A 72 12.42 -7.01 10.58
N ILE A 73 12.71 -5.89 9.90
CA ILE A 73 12.01 -4.62 10.12
C ILE A 73 10.54 -4.76 9.73
N THR A 74 10.25 -5.25 8.51
CA THR A 74 8.87 -5.47 8.07
C THR A 74 8.18 -6.50 8.97
N THR A 75 8.87 -7.57 9.35
CA THR A 75 8.32 -8.60 10.25
C THR A 75 7.90 -8.02 11.60
N GLY A 76 8.74 -7.19 12.22
CA GLY A 76 8.40 -6.54 13.49
C GLY A 76 7.17 -5.63 13.37
N VAL A 77 7.08 -4.85 12.28
CA VAL A 77 5.91 -4.00 12.01
C VAL A 77 4.63 -4.84 11.87
N ILE A 78 4.70 -5.97 11.16
CA ILE A 78 3.55 -6.88 11.00
C ILE A 78 3.10 -7.45 12.35
N GLU A 79 4.04 -7.88 13.20
CA GLU A 79 3.73 -8.39 14.54
C GLU A 79 3.09 -7.33 15.44
N ASP A 80 3.52 -6.07 15.33
CA ASP A 80 2.94 -4.97 16.10
C ASP A 80 1.57 -4.56 15.56
N LEU A 81 1.36 -4.58 14.25
CA LEU A 81 0.04 -4.41 13.64
C LEU A 81 -0.93 -5.52 14.07
N ALA A 82 -0.49 -6.77 14.17
CA ALA A 82 -1.31 -7.88 14.68
C ALA A 82 -1.76 -7.70 16.14
N LYS A 83 -1.08 -6.86 16.92
CA LYS A 83 -1.47 -6.50 18.30
C LYS A 83 -2.36 -5.26 18.37
N THR A 84 -2.40 -4.47 17.29
CA THR A 84 -2.95 -3.11 17.30
C THR A 84 -4.25 -2.99 16.49
N LEU A 85 -4.35 -3.73 15.38
CA LEU A 85 -5.50 -3.70 14.48
C LEU A 85 -6.59 -4.68 14.93
N ASP A 86 -7.80 -4.44 14.42
CA ASP A 86 -8.98 -5.26 14.70
C ASP A 86 -9.25 -6.26 13.57
N SER A 87 -10.02 -7.31 13.87
CA SER A 87 -10.48 -8.26 12.86
C SER A 87 -11.27 -7.55 11.76
N GLY A 88 -10.97 -7.89 10.50
CA GLY A 88 -11.54 -7.26 9.30
C GLY A 88 -10.68 -6.17 8.67
N ASP A 89 -9.70 -5.63 9.42
CA ASP A 89 -8.73 -4.66 8.91
C ASP A 89 -7.81 -5.28 7.83
N ILE A 90 -7.17 -4.40 7.06
CA ILE A 90 -6.37 -4.76 5.89
C ILE A 90 -4.97 -4.16 6.06
N VAL A 91 -3.96 -5.01 5.91
CA VAL A 91 -2.55 -4.62 5.81
C VAL A 91 -2.09 -4.85 4.38
N ILE A 92 -1.44 -3.85 3.79
CA ILE A 92 -0.78 -3.94 2.49
C ILE A 92 0.73 -3.92 2.76
N ASP A 93 1.44 -5.00 2.44
CA ASP A 93 2.90 -4.96 2.36
C ASP A 93 3.28 -4.52 0.93
N GLY A 94 3.78 -3.29 0.78
CA GLY A 94 4.29 -2.84 -0.52
C GLY A 94 5.80 -2.78 -0.61
N GLY A 95 6.49 -3.39 0.35
CA GLY A 95 7.92 -3.59 0.28
C GLY A 95 8.32 -4.56 -0.84
N ASN A 96 9.61 -4.88 -0.86
CA ASN A 96 10.14 -5.95 -1.72
C ASN A 96 10.43 -7.18 -0.86
N SER A 97 9.42 -7.59 -0.09
CA SER A 97 9.47 -8.76 0.78
C SER A 97 9.66 -10.04 -0.03
N TYR A 98 10.32 -11.03 0.57
CA TYR A 98 10.49 -12.33 -0.06
C TYR A 98 9.21 -13.14 0.15
N TYR A 99 8.68 -13.80 -0.89
CA TYR A 99 7.37 -14.49 -0.83
C TYR A 99 7.17 -15.43 0.39
N ARG A 100 8.23 -15.99 0.96
CA ARG A 100 8.15 -16.82 2.18
C ARG A 100 7.84 -16.02 3.43
N ASP A 101 8.33 -14.78 3.50
CA ASP A 101 7.99 -13.83 4.54
C ASP A 101 6.53 -13.42 4.43
N ASP A 102 6.02 -13.15 3.23
CA ASP A 102 4.60 -12.79 3.03
C ASP A 102 3.67 -13.91 3.49
N ILE A 103 4.02 -15.18 3.23
CA ILE A 103 3.28 -16.34 3.74
C ILE A 103 3.31 -16.39 5.27
N ARG A 104 4.43 -16.04 5.90
CA ARG A 104 4.55 -15.98 7.37
C ARG A 104 3.73 -14.82 7.94
N HIS A 105 3.84 -13.63 7.35
CA HIS A 105 3.10 -12.43 7.75
C HIS A 105 1.60 -12.63 7.61
N SER A 106 1.17 -13.25 6.51
CA SER A 106 -0.23 -13.61 6.28
C SER A 106 -0.78 -14.49 7.40
N LYS A 107 -0.01 -15.49 7.87
CA LYS A 107 -0.42 -16.34 9.00
C LYS A 107 -0.57 -15.54 10.30
N ILE A 108 0.43 -14.71 10.64
CA ILE A 108 0.41 -13.87 11.85
C ILE A 108 -0.84 -12.98 11.89
N LEU A 109 -1.17 -12.34 10.77
CA LEU A 109 -2.33 -11.46 10.67
C LEU A 109 -3.65 -12.25 10.62
N ALA A 110 -3.69 -13.39 9.94
CA ALA A 110 -4.88 -14.23 9.83
C ALA A 110 -5.32 -14.80 11.20
N GLU A 111 -4.39 -15.10 12.11
CA GLU A 111 -4.69 -15.49 13.50
C GLU A 111 -5.49 -14.43 14.27
N ARG A 112 -5.50 -13.19 13.77
CA ARG A 112 -6.25 -12.04 14.33
C ARG A 112 -7.44 -11.62 13.46
N GLY A 113 -7.71 -12.33 12.36
CA GLY A 113 -8.74 -11.96 11.40
C GLY A 113 -8.37 -10.74 10.54
N ILE A 114 -7.09 -10.37 10.48
CA ILE A 114 -6.58 -9.27 9.67
C ILE A 114 -6.13 -9.84 8.31
N ARG A 115 -6.48 -9.15 7.22
CA ARG A 115 -6.16 -9.58 5.86
C ARG A 115 -4.86 -8.93 5.39
N LEU A 116 -3.95 -9.73 4.86
CA LEU A 116 -2.73 -9.25 4.22
C LEU A 116 -2.92 -9.20 2.69
N LEU A 117 -2.53 -8.08 2.08
CA LEU A 117 -2.31 -7.92 0.66
C LEU A 117 -0.81 -7.75 0.41
N ASP A 118 -0.21 -8.66 -0.35
CA ASP A 118 1.13 -8.49 -0.92
C ASP A 118 1.01 -7.57 -2.14
N CYS A 119 1.75 -6.47 -2.17
CA CYS A 119 1.66 -5.43 -3.19
C CYS A 119 3.05 -5.02 -3.70
N GLY A 120 3.65 -5.87 -4.53
CA GLY A 120 4.90 -5.55 -5.21
C GLY A 120 4.81 -4.21 -5.96
N THR A 121 5.59 -3.22 -5.53
CA THR A 121 5.51 -1.84 -6.00
C THR A 121 6.75 -1.44 -6.80
N SER A 122 6.56 -1.03 -8.06
CA SER A 122 7.65 -0.55 -8.91
C SER A 122 7.30 0.78 -9.61
N GLY A 123 8.32 1.51 -10.08
CA GLY A 123 8.16 2.84 -10.70
C GLY A 123 9.18 3.88 -10.23
N GLY A 124 9.86 3.59 -9.11
CA GLY A 124 10.92 4.44 -8.56
C GLY A 124 10.47 5.88 -8.30
N VAL A 125 11.40 6.83 -8.42
CA VAL A 125 11.12 8.25 -8.14
C VAL A 125 10.09 8.87 -9.10
N TRP A 126 9.98 8.35 -10.32
CA TRP A 126 9.04 8.83 -11.34
C TRP A 126 7.60 8.43 -11.05
N GLY A 127 7.39 7.45 -10.16
CA GLY A 127 6.05 7.01 -9.79
C GLY A 127 5.19 8.09 -9.15
N ARG A 128 5.81 9.08 -8.48
CA ARG A 128 5.10 10.24 -7.92
C ARG A 128 4.29 10.97 -9.00
N GLU A 129 4.89 11.19 -10.16
CA GLU A 129 4.26 11.93 -11.27
C GLU A 129 3.42 10.99 -12.14
N ARG A 130 3.98 9.85 -12.53
CA ARG A 130 3.44 8.98 -13.60
C ARG A 130 2.49 7.89 -13.09
N GLY A 131 2.54 7.61 -11.80
CA GLY A 131 1.95 6.42 -11.22
C GLY A 131 2.94 5.26 -11.14
N TYR A 132 2.61 4.31 -10.29
CA TYR A 132 3.38 3.12 -10.02
C TYR A 132 2.80 1.92 -10.79
N CYS A 133 3.57 0.85 -10.87
CA CYS A 133 3.08 -0.46 -11.26
C CYS A 133 2.95 -1.30 -9.99
N LEU A 134 1.73 -1.82 -9.76
CA LEU A 134 1.38 -2.60 -8.58
C LEU A 134 1.05 -4.04 -9.00
N MET A 135 1.63 -5.01 -8.29
CA MET A 135 1.34 -6.43 -8.42
C MET A 135 0.72 -6.88 -7.10
N ILE A 136 -0.61 -7.03 -7.09
CA ILE A 136 -1.36 -7.23 -5.86
C ILE A 136 -1.83 -8.68 -5.78
N GLY A 137 -1.50 -9.35 -4.68
CA GLY A 137 -1.95 -10.69 -4.32
C GLY A 137 -2.57 -10.72 -2.93
N GLY A 138 -3.66 -11.45 -2.76
CA GLY A 138 -4.34 -11.59 -1.47
C GLY A 138 -5.85 -11.84 -1.63
N ASP A 139 -6.59 -11.57 -0.55
CA ASP A 139 -8.04 -11.72 -0.48
C ASP A 139 -8.77 -10.77 -1.46
N ALA A 140 -9.69 -11.28 -2.27
CA ALA A 140 -10.35 -10.52 -3.32
C ALA A 140 -11.21 -9.37 -2.78
N ASP A 141 -11.86 -9.56 -1.63
CA ASP A 141 -12.68 -8.53 -1.00
C ASP A 141 -11.81 -7.43 -0.38
N ALA A 142 -10.65 -7.78 0.18
CA ALA A 142 -9.68 -6.80 0.63
C ALA A 142 -9.11 -5.98 -0.54
N VAL A 143 -8.80 -6.64 -1.67
CA VAL A 143 -8.37 -5.93 -2.90
C VAL A 143 -9.46 -4.98 -3.40
N ALA A 144 -10.72 -5.44 -3.45
CA ALA A 144 -11.84 -4.61 -3.88
C ALA A 144 -12.06 -3.41 -2.93
N HIS A 145 -11.88 -3.60 -1.63
CA HIS A 145 -11.96 -2.52 -0.66
C HIS A 145 -10.84 -1.48 -0.87
N ALA A 146 -9.61 -1.93 -1.07
CA ALA A 146 -8.45 -1.05 -1.27
C ALA A 146 -8.32 -0.50 -2.71
N GLU A 147 -9.23 -0.86 -3.62
CA GLU A 147 -9.19 -0.45 -5.04
C GLU A 147 -9.04 1.07 -5.25
N PRO A 148 -9.73 1.95 -4.50
CA PRO A 148 -9.58 3.39 -4.68
C PRO A 148 -8.14 3.88 -4.42
N ILE A 149 -7.45 3.25 -3.47
CA ILE A 149 -6.03 3.55 -3.20
C ILE A 149 -5.16 3.10 -4.37
N PHE A 150 -5.40 1.89 -4.89
CA PHE A 150 -4.63 1.34 -6.00
C PHE A 150 -4.86 2.10 -7.31
N ALA A 151 -6.09 2.54 -7.60
CA ALA A 151 -6.42 3.34 -8.77
C ALA A 151 -5.66 4.68 -8.78
N THR A 152 -5.54 5.34 -7.62
CA THR A 152 -4.78 6.59 -7.48
C THR A 152 -3.28 6.36 -7.67
N VAL A 153 -2.75 5.31 -7.05
CA VAL A 153 -1.32 4.98 -7.10
C VAL A 153 -0.90 4.50 -8.50
N ALA A 154 -1.76 3.74 -9.18
CA ALA A 154 -1.54 3.15 -10.49
C ALA A 154 -2.71 3.44 -11.46
N PRO A 155 -2.85 4.69 -11.96
CA PRO A 155 -4.01 5.16 -12.74
C PRO A 155 -4.13 4.58 -14.16
N GLY A 156 -3.33 3.58 -14.51
CA GLY A 156 -3.39 2.94 -15.81
C GLY A 156 -2.54 3.56 -16.92
N VAL A 157 -2.59 2.91 -18.08
CA VAL A 157 -1.72 3.18 -19.25
C VAL A 157 -1.93 4.58 -19.82
N ASP A 158 -3.12 5.16 -19.65
CA ASP A 158 -3.44 6.48 -20.19
C ASP A 158 -2.69 7.61 -19.46
N ALA A 159 -2.39 7.44 -18.16
CA ALA A 159 -1.52 8.38 -17.44
C ALA A 159 -0.06 8.35 -17.96
N ALA A 160 0.40 7.22 -18.51
CA ALA A 160 1.72 7.11 -19.10
C ALA A 160 1.82 7.74 -20.52
N ARG A 161 0.68 7.90 -21.22
CA ARG A 161 0.64 8.39 -22.60
C ARG A 161 0.88 9.89 -22.76
N ALA A 162 0.64 10.69 -21.73
CA ALA A 162 0.77 12.16 -21.79
C ALA A 162 2.18 12.66 -22.18
N HIS A 163 3.19 11.79 -22.24
CA HIS A 163 4.56 12.13 -22.63
C HIS A 163 5.11 11.35 -23.84
N LEU A 164 4.39 10.37 -24.40
CA LEU A 164 4.83 9.60 -25.57
C LEU A 164 4.40 10.23 -26.91
N ALA A 165 4.12 11.53 -26.93
CA ALA A 165 3.81 12.30 -28.15
C ALA A 165 4.97 12.32 -29.19
N GLY A 166 6.04 11.57 -28.97
CA GLY A 166 7.02 11.17 -29.97
C GLY A 166 7.11 9.64 -30.08
N LYS A 167 6.35 9.06 -31.01
CA LYS A 167 6.54 7.71 -31.60
C LYS A 167 6.33 6.48 -30.69
N VAL A 168 5.08 6.09 -30.39
CA VAL A 168 4.74 4.66 -30.20
C VAL A 168 3.29 4.39 -30.64
N LYS A 169 3.08 3.33 -31.44
CA LYS A 169 1.75 2.82 -31.81
C LYS A 169 0.99 2.37 -30.55
N SER A 170 -0.26 2.79 -30.45
CA SER A 170 -1.20 2.53 -29.35
C SER A 170 -1.38 1.03 -29.05
N PRO A 171 -1.14 0.56 -27.81
CA PRO A 171 -1.66 -0.73 -27.35
C PRO A 171 -3.12 -0.60 -26.87
N SER A 172 -3.88 -1.69 -26.98
CA SER A 172 -5.31 -1.77 -26.60
C SER A 172 -5.53 -1.58 -25.09
N PRO A 173 -6.70 -1.03 -24.67
CA PRO A 173 -6.97 -0.69 -23.29
C PRO A 173 -7.35 -1.95 -22.49
N LYS A 174 -6.40 -2.53 -21.76
CA LYS A 174 -6.72 -3.46 -20.66
C LYS A 174 -5.88 -3.12 -19.43
N ARG A 175 -6.62 -2.78 -18.37
CA ARG A 175 -6.31 -2.56 -16.94
C ARG A 175 -4.84 -2.74 -16.53
N ALA A 176 -4.27 -1.74 -15.85
CA ALA A 176 -2.93 -1.80 -15.25
C ALA A 176 -2.90 -2.42 -13.84
N ILE A 177 -3.91 -3.23 -13.50
CA ILE A 177 -3.90 -4.07 -12.31
C ILE A 177 -3.73 -5.50 -12.84
N CYS A 178 -2.52 -6.05 -12.68
CA CYS A 178 -2.30 -7.48 -12.87
C CYS A 178 -2.70 -8.20 -11.57
N THR A 179 -3.99 -8.51 -11.41
CA THR A 179 -4.42 -9.49 -10.41
C THR A 179 -4.04 -10.87 -10.92
N ALA A 180 -3.16 -11.56 -10.20
CA ALA A 180 -2.83 -12.94 -10.51
C ALA A 180 -3.95 -13.86 -10.00
N ASP A 181 -5.03 -14.01 -10.77
CA ASP A 181 -5.99 -15.09 -10.56
C ASP A 181 -5.28 -16.43 -10.82
N ARG A 182 -4.79 -17.07 -9.76
CA ARG A 182 -4.37 -18.47 -9.82
C ARG A 182 -5.51 -19.36 -9.34
N PRO A 183 -6.06 -20.24 -10.18
CA PRO A 183 -7.03 -21.23 -9.70
C PRO A 183 -6.32 -22.16 -8.72
N VAL A 184 -6.93 -22.33 -7.54
CA VAL A 184 -6.59 -23.36 -6.57
C VAL A 184 -6.70 -24.70 -7.31
N ARG A 185 -5.57 -25.42 -7.47
CA ARG A 185 -5.62 -26.80 -7.94
C ARG A 185 -6.08 -27.65 -6.75
N ASP A 186 -7.29 -28.19 -6.84
CA ASP A 186 -7.70 -29.32 -6.03
C ASP A 186 -6.67 -30.44 -6.18
N THR A 187 -6.04 -30.80 -5.06
CA THR A 187 -5.33 -32.06 -4.93
C THR A 187 -6.07 -32.90 -3.91
N SER A 188 -7.02 -33.69 -4.42
CA SER A 188 -7.41 -34.98 -3.86
C SER A 188 -6.24 -35.95 -3.87
#